data_AF-A0A498SME1-F1
#
_entry.id   AF-A0A498SME1-F1
#
_cell.length_a   1.000
_cell.length_b   1.000
_cell.length_c   1.000
_cell.angle_alpha   90.00
_cell.angle_beta   90.00
_cell.angle_gamma   90.00
#
_symmetry.space_group_name_H-M   'P 1'
#
loop_
_entity.id
_entity.type
_entity.pdbx_description
1 polymer ?
#
loop_
_entity_poly.entity_id
_entity_poly.type
_entity_poly.pdbx_seq_one_letter_code
_entity_poly.pdbx_strand_id
1 'polypeptide(L)' 'MVIRNVCLMGGLPWGLRFEPFPNGRIRVTQVLPNGRADQEGVRIGDIVETINGQHCTSYKMLNV' A
#
# COMPACT_ATOMS: atom_id res chain seq x y z
N MET A 1 1.83 -11.47 12.82
CA MET A 1 1.48 -10.39 11.87
C MET A 1 0.96 -9.22 12.69
N VAL A 2 1.51 -8.02 12.51
CA VAL A 2 0.99 -6.81 13.16
C VAL A 2 0.18 -6.06 12.12
N ILE A 3 -1.12 -5.90 12.37
CA ILE A 3 -2.03 -5.13 11.51
C ILE A 3 -2.00 -3.69 12.01
N ARG A 4 -1.88 -2.74 11.09
CA ARG A 4 -1.89 -1.31 11.38
C ARG A 4 -2.60 -0.55 10.26
N ASN A 5 -3.25 0.55 10.64
CA ASN A 5 -3.84 1.48 9.70
C ASN A 5 -2.88 2.65 9.51
N VAL A 6 -2.73 3.10 8.27
CA VAL A 6 -1.89 4.23 7.90
C VAL A 6 -2.73 5.20 7.07
N CYS A 7 -2.65 6.49 7.38
CA CYS A 7 -3.33 7.53 6.61
C CYS A 7 -2.29 8.38 5.88
N LEU A 8 -2.30 8.35 4.54
CA LEU A 8 -1.42 9.20 3.74
C LEU A 8 -2.18 10.47 3.34
N MET A 9 -1.77 11.61 3.89
CA MET A 9 -2.45 12.90 3.67
C MET A 9 -1.95 13.61 2.39
N GLY A 10 -2.87 14.13 1.56
CA GLY A 10 -2.57 14.86 0.31
C GLY A 10 -3.06 14.19 -0.99
N GLY A 11 -2.35 14.43 -2.11
CA GLY A 11 -2.60 13.80 -3.42
C GLY A 11 -1.37 13.08 -3.98
N LEU A 12 -1.55 12.34 -5.07
CA LEU A 12 -0.51 11.56 -5.75
C LEU A 12 0.72 12.43 -6.14
N PRO A 13 1.95 11.86 -6.15
CA PRO A 13 2.29 10.47 -5.82
C PRO A 13 2.53 10.23 -4.31
N TRP A 14 2.20 9.02 -3.86
CA TRP A 14 2.35 8.60 -2.45
C TRP A 14 3.70 7.97 -2.11
N GLY A 15 4.56 7.77 -3.10
CA GLY A 15 5.87 7.14 -2.91
C GLY A 15 5.80 5.64 -2.64
N LEU A 16 4.79 4.95 -3.19
CA LEU A 16 4.60 3.50 -3.05
C LEU A 16 4.56 2.82 -4.41
N ARG A 17 5.11 1.60 -4.45
CA ARG A 17 4.76 0.62 -5.49
C ARG A 17 4.20 -0.65 -4.87
N PHE A 18 3.31 -1.25 -5.64
CA PHE A 18 2.57 -2.44 -5.26
C PHE A 18 2.81 -3.54 -6.29
N GLU A 19 2.79 -4.77 -5.82
CA GLU A 19 2.73 -5.95 -6.67
C GLU A 19 1.60 -6.89 -6.22
N PRO A 20 1.01 -7.64 -7.17
CA PRO A 20 0.11 -8.74 -6.84
C PRO A 20 0.79 -9.73 -5.88
N PHE A 21 0.07 -10.16 -4.86
CA PHE A 21 0.48 -11.21 -3.94
C PHE A 21 -0.53 -12.35 -3.95
N PRO A 22 -0.14 -13.60 -3.65
CA PRO A 22 -1.07 -14.73 -3.60
C PRO A 22 -2.34 -14.44 -2.78
N ASN A 23 -3.44 -15.11 -3.16
CA ASN A 23 -4.78 -14.94 -2.57
C ASN A 23 -5.41 -13.54 -2.82
N GLY A 24 -5.05 -12.88 -3.91
CA GLY A 24 -5.67 -11.61 -4.32
C GLY A 24 -5.23 -10.39 -3.50
N ARG A 25 -4.21 -10.55 -2.66
CA ARG A 25 -3.66 -9.47 -1.82
C ARG A 25 -2.68 -8.62 -2.60
N ILE A 26 -2.30 -7.49 -2.02
CA ILE A 26 -1.33 -6.57 -2.59
C ILE A 26 -0.16 -6.43 -1.63
N ARG A 27 1.07 -6.50 -2.14
CA ARG A 27 2.29 -6.31 -1.34
C ARG A 27 3.00 -5.03 -1.73
N VAL A 28 3.49 -4.29 -0.74
CA VAL A 28 4.37 -3.13 -0.95
C VAL A 28 5.75 -3.64 -1.37
N THR A 29 6.22 -3.22 -2.54
CA THR A 29 7.53 -3.66 -3.08
C THR A 29 8.55 -2.55 -3.13
N GLN A 30 8.10 -1.29 -3.19
CA GLN A 30 8.96 -0.14 -3.07
C GLN A 30 8.31 0.93 -2.20
N VAL A 31 9.14 1.58 -1.39
CA VAL A 31 8.81 2.77 -0.62
C VAL A 31 9.87 3.81 -0.96
N LEU A 32 9.45 5.01 -1.35
CA LEU A 32 10.36 6.13 -1.60
C LEU A 32 10.96 6.61 -0.26
N PRO A 33 12.30 6.61 -0.10
CA PRO A 33 12.93 7.12 1.12
C PRO A 33 12.56 8.58 1.36
N ASN A 34 12.24 8.94 2.61
CA ASN A 34 11.72 10.26 3.00
C ASN A 34 10.40 10.66 2.30
N GLY A 35 9.76 9.74 1.58
CA GLY A 35 8.43 9.94 1.02
C GLY A 35 7.34 9.82 2.08
N ARG A 36 6.12 10.21 1.74
CA ARG A 36 4.99 10.19 2.69
C ARG A 36 4.76 8.81 3.30
N ALA A 37 4.79 7.77 2.49
CA ALA A 37 4.63 6.41 2.98
C ALA A 37 5.75 5.97 3.94
N ASP A 38 6.98 6.44 3.72
CA ASP A 38 8.10 6.15 4.62
C ASP A 38 7.95 6.88 5.98
N GLN A 39 7.54 8.15 5.93
CA GLN A 39 7.26 8.98 7.10
C GLN A 39 6.14 8.40 7.97
N GLU A 40 5.10 7.87 7.33
CA GLU A 40 3.97 7.22 7.98
C GLU A 40 4.25 5.76 8.38
N GLY A 41 5.47 5.28 8.13
CA GLY A 41 5.96 3.99 8.63
C GLY A 41 5.57 2.78 7.79
N VAL A 42 5.10 2.96 6.56
CA VAL A 42 4.93 1.88 5.58
C VAL A 42 6.29 1.34 5.19
N ARG A 43 6.42 0.01 5.10
CA ARG A 43 7.67 -0.66 4.81
C ARG A 43 7.53 -1.62 3.63
N ILE A 44 8.64 -1.85 2.95
CA ILE A 44 8.73 -2.87 1.90
C ILE A 44 8.41 -4.23 2.54
N GLY A 45 7.50 -4.96 1.91
CA GLY A 45 7.02 -6.24 2.39
C GLY A 45 5.68 -6.20 3.11
N ASP A 46 5.18 -5.01 3.48
CA ASP A 46 3.85 -4.86 4.07
C ASP A 46 2.77 -5.37 3.09
N ILE A 47 1.75 -6.04 3.64
CA ILE A 47 0.62 -6.54 2.87
C ILE A 47 -0.58 -5.62 3.10
N VAL A 48 -1.12 -5.09 2.02
CA VAL A 48 -2.28 -4.21 2.03
C VAL A 48 -3.54 -5.06 1.99
N GLU A 49 -4.39 -4.88 3.01
CA GLU A 49 -5.68 -5.56 3.11
C GLU A 49 -6.83 -4.69 2.61
N THR A 50 -6.79 -3.40 2.95
CA THR A 50 -7.79 -2.41 2.57
C THR A 50 -7.14 -1.08 2.19
N ILE A 51 -7.78 -0.35 1.28
CA ILE A 51 -7.47 1.06 0.97
C ILE A 51 -8.79 1.82 1.08
N ASN A 52 -8.83 2.86 1.91
CA ASN A 52 -10.04 3.68 2.15
C ASN A 52 -11.29 2.83 2.50
N GLY A 53 -11.10 1.75 3.26
CA GLY A 53 -12.17 0.83 3.66
C GLY A 53 -12.60 -0.16 2.58
N GLN A 54 -12.05 -0.10 1.38
CA GLN A 54 -12.29 -1.08 0.32
C GLN A 54 -11.26 -2.20 0.39
N HIS A 55 -11.71 -3.45 0.44
CA HIS A 55 -10.84 -4.62 0.44
C HIS A 55 -10.10 -4.74 -0.90
N CYS A 56 -8.78 -4.84 -0.81
CA CYS A 56 -7.93 -5.12 -1.96
C CYS A 56 -7.94 -6.63 -2.23
N THR A 57 -8.97 -7.10 -2.95
CA THR A 57 -9.14 -8.53 -3.31
C THR A 57 -8.69 -8.85 -4.73
N SER A 58 -8.36 -7.83 -5.53
CA SER A 58 -7.87 -8.00 -6.89
C SER A 58 -7.05 -6.81 -7.34
N TYR A 59 -5.86 -7.08 -7.89
CA TYR A 59 -4.99 -6.08 -8.56
C TYR A 59 -5.70 -5.31 -9.69
N LYS A 60 -6.87 -5.80 -10.15
CA LYS A 60 -7.68 -5.17 -11.19
C LYS A 60 -8.21 -3.77 -10.81
N MET A 61 -8.14 -3.38 -9.53
CA MET A 61 -8.57 -2.05 -9.05
C MET A 61 -7.53 -0.93 -9.27
N LEU A 62 -6.32 -1.23 -9.73
CA LEU A 62 -5.25 -0.23 -9.94
C LEU A 62 -5.08 0.22 -11.41
N ASN A 63 -5.98 -0.17 -12.31
CA ASN A 63 -5.92 0.23 -13.72
C ASN A 63 -6.70 1.55 -13.93
N VAL A 64 -6.06 2.67 -13.60
CA VAL A 64 -6.41 4.02 -14.10
C VAL A 64 -5.47 4.42 -15.22
#